data_AF-A0A1B9JXR9-F1
#
_entry.id   AF-A0A1B9JXR9-F1
#
_cell.length_a   1.000
_cell.length_b   1.000
_cell.length_c   1.000
_cell.angle_alpha   90.00
_cell.angle_beta   90.00
_cell.angle_gamma   90.00
#
_symmetry.space_group_name_H-M   'P 1'
#
loop_
_entity.id
_entity.type
_entity.pdbx_description
1 polymer ?
#
loop_
_entity_poly.entity_id
_entity_poly.type
_entity_poly.pdbx_seq_one_letter_code
_entity_poly.pdbx_strand_id
1 'polypeptide(L)'
;MKLLKILIIILLVIKCFTKILICQDDPTVFMVLKLNPISENYSYINYLSHNSYYVLFTDENEMIGQNILNFIYEIPLILYISILLVLIFLNIKIQKIMYNS
;
A
#
# COMPACT_ATOMS: atom_id res chain seq x y z
N MET A 1 -14.06 -3.12 15.95
CA MET A 1 -14.15 -3.36 14.49
C MET A 1 -13.94 -2.12 13.63
N LYS A 2 -14.50 -0.94 13.97
CA LYS A 2 -14.33 0.29 13.15
C LYS A 2 -12.86 0.67 12.92
N LEU A 3 -12.05 0.70 13.99
CA LEU A 3 -10.64 1.06 13.92
C LEU A 3 -9.83 0.11 13.00
N LEU A 4 -10.08 -1.20 13.10
CA LEU A 4 -9.43 -2.20 12.24
C LEU A 4 -9.80 -2.01 10.76
N LYS A 5 -11.06 -1.69 10.45
CA LYS A 5 -11.47 -1.37 9.06
C LYS A 5 -10.73 -0.15 8.53
N ILE A 6 -10.65 0.91 9.34
CA ILE A 6 -9.92 2.14 8.97
C ILE A 6 -8.45 1.83 8.69
N LEU A 7 -7.81 1.04 9.57
CA LEU A 7 -6.42 0.64 9.39
C LEU A 7 -6.21 -0.09 8.05
N ILE A 8 -7.05 -1.09 7.73
CA ILE A 8 -6.96 -1.84 6.47
C ILE A 8 -7.17 -0.92 5.25
N ILE A 9 -8.10 0.04 5.34
CA ILE A 9 -8.33 1.01 4.26
C ILE A 9 -7.08 1.87 4.06
N ILE A 10 -6.44 2.35 5.13
CA ILE A 10 -5.20 3.13 5.04
C ILE A 10 -4.10 2.30 4.37
N LEU A 11 -3.91 1.05 4.77
CA LEU A 11 -2.92 0.15 4.17
C LEU A 11 -3.20 -0.11 2.68
N LEU A 12 -4.47 -0.25 2.31
CA LEU A 12 -4.89 -0.36 0.90
C LEU A 12 -4.58 0.91 0.13
N VAL A 13 -4.84 2.09 0.68
CA VAL A 13 -4.53 3.36 0.03
C VAL A 13 -3.03 3.48 -0.22
N ILE A 14 -2.20 3.19 0.79
CA ILE A 14 -0.74 3.18 0.63
C ILE A 14 -0.37 2.20 -0.49
N LYS A 15 -0.76 0.92 -0.39
CA LYS A 15 -0.43 -0.10 -1.39
C LYS A 15 -0.89 0.23 -2.82
N CYS A 16 -2.06 0.83 -2.98
CA CYS A 16 -2.68 1.11 -4.28
C CYS A 16 -2.21 2.41 -4.91
N PHE A 17 -1.67 3.36 -4.13
CA PHE A 17 -1.31 4.68 -4.66
C PHE A 17 0.16 5.01 -4.51
N THR A 18 0.95 4.22 -3.80
CA THR A 18 2.40 4.41 -3.71
C THR A 18 3.17 3.29 -4.38
N LYS A 19 4.36 3.63 -4.87
CA LYS A 19 5.32 2.73 -5.51
C LYS A 19 6.73 3.15 -5.10
N ILE A 20 7.62 2.18 -5.00
CA ILE A 20 9.05 2.41 -4.79
C ILE A 20 9.76 2.25 -6.13
N LEU A 21 10.55 3.25 -6.52
CA LEU A 21 11.46 3.19 -7.66
C LEU A 21 12.89 3.10 -7.14
N ILE A 22 13.64 2.12 -7.64
CA ILE A 22 15.03 1.89 -7.27
C ILE A 22 15.88 2.27 -8.46
N CYS A 23 16.84 3.20 -8.28
CA CYS A 23 17.78 3.51 -9.34
C CYS A 23 18.76 2.35 -9.55
N GLN A 24 19.04 2.02 -10.80
CA GLN A 24 20.03 0.99 -11.15
C GLN A 24 21.46 1.54 -11.08
N ASP A 25 21.63 2.82 -11.38
CA ASP A 25 22.93 3.48 -11.52
C ASP A 25 23.43 4.13 -10.22
N ASP A 26 22.57 4.23 -9.20
CA ASP A 26 22.78 4.98 -7.96
C ASP A 26 21.96 4.32 -6.82
N PRO A 27 22.47 4.27 -5.57
CA PRO A 27 21.71 3.79 -4.40
C PRO A 27 20.40 4.55 -4.10
N THR A 28 20.10 5.63 -4.80
CA THR A 28 18.90 6.44 -4.60
C THR A 28 17.59 5.67 -4.79
N VAL A 29 16.67 5.83 -3.84
CA VAL A 29 15.32 5.26 -3.85
C VAL A 29 14.29 6.38 -3.83
N PHE A 30 13.25 6.25 -4.67
CA PHE A 30 12.15 7.19 -4.76
C PHE A 30 10.85 6.53 -4.31
N MET A 31 10.10 7.17 -3.41
CA MET A 31 8.68 6.89 -3.25
C MET A 31 7.91 7.80 -4.18
N VAL A 32 7.09 7.19 -5.04
CA VAL A 32 6.28 7.91 -6.02
C VAL A 32 4.82 7.56 -5.89
N LEU A 33 3.96 8.44 -6.37
CA LEU A 33 2.56 8.12 -6.60
C LEU A 33 2.42 7.25 -7.85
N LYS A 34 1.62 6.18 -7.73
CA LYS A 34 1.21 5.37 -8.87
C LYS A 34 -0.22 5.70 -9.27
N LEU A 35 -0.43 5.88 -10.56
CA LEU A 35 -1.76 6.12 -11.14
C LEU A 35 -2.54 4.81 -11.35
N ASN A 36 -1.84 3.70 -11.53
CA ASN A 36 -2.45 2.38 -11.69
C ASN A 36 -2.34 1.57 -10.38
N PRO A 37 -3.45 1.23 -9.71
CA PRO A 37 -3.43 0.50 -8.45
C PRO A 37 -2.94 -0.95 -8.58
N ILE A 38 -3.03 -1.53 -9.79
CA ILE A 38 -2.68 -2.94 -10.08
C ILE A 38 -1.21 -3.07 -10.47
N SER A 39 -0.55 -1.98 -10.87
CA SER A 39 0.86 -2.05 -11.27
C SER A 39 1.74 -2.45 -10.10
N GLU A 40 2.89 -3.04 -10.45
CA GLU A 40 3.93 -3.42 -9.50
C GLU A 40 4.31 -2.28 -8.55
N ASN A 41 4.52 -2.65 -7.29
CA ASN A 41 4.90 -1.73 -6.23
C ASN A 41 6.40 -1.41 -6.23
N TYR A 42 7.18 -2.16 -7.02
CA TYR A 42 8.60 -1.94 -7.25
C TYR A 42 8.86 -1.78 -8.74
N SER A 43 9.76 -0.87 -9.10
CA SER A 43 10.39 -0.92 -10.42
C SER A 43 11.80 -0.38 -10.35
N TYR A 44 12.64 -0.97 -11.19
CA TYR A 44 13.99 -0.49 -11.41
C TYR A 44 13.98 0.51 -12.55
N ILE A 45 14.59 1.67 -12.34
CA ILE A 45 14.60 2.75 -13.31
C ILE A 45 16.01 3.34 -13.47
N ASN A 46 16.27 3.97 -14.61
CA ASN A 46 17.45 4.81 -14.79
C ASN A 46 17.19 6.17 -14.15
N TYR A 47 18.22 6.81 -13.57
CA TYR A 47 18.04 8.07 -12.85
C TYR A 47 17.25 9.09 -13.68
N LEU A 48 17.59 9.34 -14.95
CA LEU A 48 16.90 10.30 -15.82
C LEU A 48 15.38 10.08 -15.99
N SER A 49 14.89 8.86 -15.78
CA SER A 49 13.46 8.52 -15.93
C SER A 49 12.61 8.84 -14.70
N HIS A 50 13.21 9.28 -13.59
CA HIS A 50 12.44 9.73 -12.41
C HIS A 50 11.51 10.92 -12.72
N ASN A 51 11.89 11.78 -13.68
CA ASN A 51 11.13 12.98 -14.08
C ASN A 51 9.71 12.69 -14.58
N SER A 52 9.41 11.46 -15.01
CA SER A 52 8.05 11.08 -15.42
C SER A 52 7.12 10.71 -14.25
N TYR A 53 7.62 10.71 -13.02
CA TYR A 53 6.88 10.28 -11.85
C TYR A 53 6.64 11.43 -10.87
N TYR A 54 5.49 11.41 -10.20
CA TYR A 54 5.21 12.30 -9.08
C TYR A 54 5.89 11.76 -7.83
N VAL A 55 7.07 12.31 -7.54
CA VAL A 55 7.91 11.93 -6.40
C VAL A 55 7.35 12.54 -5.12
N LEU A 56 7.10 11.68 -4.13
CA LEU A 56 6.68 12.07 -2.78
C LEU A 56 7.88 12.24 -1.85
N PHE A 57 8.88 11.36 -2.01
CA PHE A 57 10.05 11.31 -1.15
C PHE A 57 11.24 10.70 -1.88
N THR A 58 12.45 11.13 -1.53
CA THR A 58 13.71 10.66 -2.09
C THR A 58 14.72 10.43 -0.97
N ASP A 59 15.45 9.32 -1.04
CA ASP A 59 16.53 9.01 -0.10
C ASP A 59 17.72 8.41 -0.85
N GLU A 60 18.93 8.77 -0.44
CA GLU A 60 20.19 8.34 -1.05
C GLU A 60 20.80 7.09 -0.38
N ASN A 61 20.36 6.73 0.84
CA ASN A 61 21.01 5.66 1.61
C ASN A 61 20.10 4.49 1.98
N GLU A 62 18.82 4.72 2.24
CA GLU A 62 17.74 3.72 2.40
C GLU A 62 16.55 4.46 2.99
N MET A 63 15.35 4.26 2.42
CA MET A 63 14.21 5.07 2.83
C MET A 63 13.78 4.71 4.26
N ILE A 64 13.75 5.67 5.20
CA ILE A 64 13.27 5.42 6.56
C ILE A 64 11.84 4.85 6.50
N GLY A 65 11.65 3.64 7.05
CA GLY A 65 10.36 2.93 6.98
C GLY A 65 10.17 2.05 5.74
N GLN A 66 11.20 1.86 4.91
CA GLN A 66 11.21 0.96 3.76
C GLN A 66 10.79 -0.47 4.17
N ASN A 67 11.24 -0.97 5.31
CA ASN A 67 10.83 -2.29 5.81
C ASN A 67 9.31 -2.40 6.04
N ILE A 68 8.68 -1.33 6.53
CA ILE A 68 7.23 -1.30 6.75
C ILE A 68 6.50 -1.30 5.40
N LEU A 69 6.98 -0.50 4.45
CA LEU A 69 6.41 -0.45 3.10
C LEU A 69 6.59 -1.77 2.38
N ASN A 70 7.76 -2.40 2.50
CA ASN A 70 8.06 -3.72 1.95
C ASN A 70 7.06 -4.74 2.48
N PHE A 71 6.83 -4.75 3.80
CA PHE A 71 5.82 -5.61 4.39
C PHE A 71 4.41 -5.37 3.83
N ILE A 72 4.00 -4.12 3.66
CA ILE A 72 2.70 -3.76 3.04
C ILE A 72 2.63 -4.21 1.57
N TYR A 73 3.75 -4.12 0.85
CA TYR A 73 3.83 -4.42 -0.57
C TYR A 73 3.91 -5.91 -0.87
N GLU A 74 4.53 -6.71 0.00
CA GLU A 74 4.61 -8.17 -0.11
C GLU A 74 3.24 -8.84 0.06
N ILE A 75 2.39 -8.32 0.95
CA ILE A 75 1.06 -8.90 1.20
C ILE A 75 0.21 -8.79 -0.07
N PRO A 76 -0.30 -9.88 -0.65
CA PRO A 76 -1.15 -9.81 -1.84
C PRO A 76 -2.39 -8.93 -1.65
N LEU A 77 -2.75 -8.15 -2.68
CA LEU A 77 -3.94 -7.27 -2.66
C LEU A 77 -5.21 -8.04 -2.25
N ILE A 78 -5.35 -9.29 -2.72
CA ILE A 78 -6.49 -10.15 -2.43
C ILE A 78 -6.66 -10.42 -0.93
N LEU A 79 -5.58 -10.45 -0.14
CA LEU A 79 -5.66 -10.64 1.31
C LEU A 79 -6.23 -9.39 2.02
N TYR A 80 -5.86 -8.19 1.59
CA TYR A 80 -6.47 -6.98 2.13
C TYR A 80 -7.98 -6.94 1.86
N ILE A 81 -8.39 -7.27 0.63
CA ILE A 81 -9.80 -7.30 0.23
C ILE A 81 -10.56 -8.37 1.00
N SER A 82 -10.00 -9.57 1.15
CA SER A 82 -10.67 -10.67 1.85
C SER A 82 -10.89 -10.36 3.34
N ILE A 83 -9.90 -9.80 4.02
CA ILE A 83 -10.03 -9.38 5.43
C ILE A 83 -11.11 -8.30 5.56
N LEU A 84 -11.11 -7.31 4.65
CA LEU A 84 -12.12 -6.25 4.67
C LEU A 84 -13.54 -6.79 4.49
N LEU A 85 -13.74 -7.74 3.57
CA LEU A 85 -15.02 -8.43 3.36
C LEU A 85 -15.46 -9.22 4.60
N VAL A 86 -14.55 -9.96 5.24
CA VAL A 86 -14.83 -10.71 6.48
C VAL A 86 -15.27 -9.75 7.59
N LEU A 87 -14.59 -8.61 7.76
CA LEU A 87 -14.96 -7.61 8.76
C LEU A 87 -16.30 -6.93 8.47
N ILE A 88 -16.68 -6.78 7.21
CA ILE A 88 -18.01 -6.28 6.84
C ILE A 88 -19.07 -7.33 7.17
N PHE A 89 -18.86 -8.58 6.75
CA PHE A 89 -19.79 -9.69 7.00
C PHE A 89 -20.04 -9.91 8.49
N LEU A 90 -18.98 -9.97 9.31
CA LEU A 90 -19.10 -10.12 10.76
C LEU A 90 -19.89 -8.98 11.40
N ASN A 91 -19.68 -7.74 10.94
CA ASN A 91 -20.41 -6.58 11.47
C ASN A 91 -21.91 -6.66 11.18
N ILE A 92 -22.29 -7.10 9.96
CA ILE A 92 -23.70 -7.31 9.57
C ILE A 92 -24.33 -8.42 10.44
N LYS A 93 -23.61 -9.54 10.63
CA LYS A 93 -24.10 -10.65 11.45
C LYS A 93 -24.33 -10.24 12.91
N ILE A 94 -23.40 -9.51 13.50
CA ILE A 94 -23.49 -9.02 14.89
C ILE A 94 -24.68 -8.06 15.06
N GLN A 95 -24.86 -7.12 14.12
CA GLN A 95 -26.01 -6.21 14.14
C GLN A 95 -27.33 -7.00 14.09
N LYS A 96 -27.45 -7.97 13.17
CA LYS A 96 -28.66 -8.79 13.05
C LYS A 96 -29.00 -9.55 14.34
N ILE A 97 -27.99 -10.06 15.05
CA ILE A 97 -28.21 -10.74 16.34
C ILE A 97 -28.76 -9.77 17.39
N MET A 98 -28.17 -8.57 17.51
CA MET A 98 -28.64 -7.55 18.47
C MET A 98 -30.05 -7.02 18.19
N TYR A 99 -30.47 -6.95 16.92
CA TYR A 99 -31.82 -6.50 16.58
C TYR A 99 -32.90 -7.59 16.77
N ASN A 100 -32.50 -8.86 16.86
CA ASN A 100 -33.41 -9.99 17.02
C ASN A 100 -33.46 -10.54 18.46
N SER A 101 -32.69 -9.95 19.38
CA SER A 101 -32.69 -10.24 20.83
C SER A 101 -33.45 -9.18 21.59
#